data_AF-A0A5Q4E8R0-F1
#
_entry.id   AF-A0A5Q4E8R0-F1
#
_cell.length_a   1.000
_cell.length_b   1.000
_cell.length_c   1.000
_cell.angle_alpha   90.00
_cell.angle_beta   90.00
_cell.angle_gamma   90.00
#
_symmetry.space_group_name_H-M   'P 1'
#
loop_
_entity.id
_entity.type
_entity.pdbx_description
1 polymer ?
#
loop_
_entity_poly.entity_id
_entity_poly.type
_entity_poly.pdbx_seq_one_letter_code
_entity_poly.pdbx_strand_id
1 'polypeptide(L)'
;MITDTEYLQKQRYVGDSEADSLVTHLFESRQEKTLYQALGTPAEHLHSLSDANKELHSFIHTPKEKPAWYDAEKIALGQRFYRKYASEIMMLLGAMSLPYCYAASPGNKALHLTEKMRNKPGKRLLETAQYVIQLMEPGSFEPDGIAHPYINKTRLVHAMVRYMLLKKTDWNMDWGLPINQEDMAGTNLAFSFTIINGLEKQQFPLRQEQSDAFLHIWRYIGYQMDIQEELLADNMQEAAALEYVIRKRHFKASIEGRKLMQDLLEHYRDEFPWPAGQLVEHQIRYFLGEEISDMLKIEKNTGKDALIRVINKVKNGINRHFHFSTYNTMMKNHERLKKIHGDM
;
A
#
# COMPACT_ATOMS: atom_id res chain seq x y z
N MET A 1 14.48 18.39 8.00
CA MET A 1 13.16 18.71 7.42
C MET A 1 12.27 17.46 7.39
N ILE A 2 12.64 16.38 6.67
CA ILE A 2 11.77 15.17 6.59
C ILE A 2 11.51 14.47 7.95
N THR A 3 12.43 14.57 8.91
CA THR A 3 12.29 14.01 10.27
C THR A 3 11.82 15.00 11.34
N ASP A 4 11.40 16.21 10.95
CA ASP A 4 10.96 17.23 11.91
C ASP A 4 9.61 16.83 12.52
N THR A 5 9.62 16.55 13.82
CA THR A 5 8.43 16.06 14.54
C THR A 5 7.31 17.09 14.65
N GLU A 6 7.62 18.39 14.67
CA GLU A 6 6.59 19.43 14.71
C GLU A 6 5.91 19.55 13.34
N TYR A 7 6.70 19.50 12.26
CA TYR A 7 6.16 19.43 10.90
C TYR A 7 5.29 18.17 10.72
N LEU A 8 5.80 16.98 11.08
CA LEU A 8 5.04 15.73 11.01
C LEU A 8 3.73 15.79 11.81
N GLN A 9 3.75 16.43 12.99
CA GLN A 9 2.53 16.63 13.78
C GLN A 9 1.50 17.51 13.05
N LYS A 10 1.92 18.55 12.33
CA LYS A 10 1.02 19.35 11.49
C LYS A 10 0.44 18.52 10.35
N GLN A 11 1.26 17.65 9.74
CA GLN A 11 0.84 16.76 8.66
C GLN A 11 -0.23 15.72 9.07
N ARG A 12 -0.42 15.45 10.36
CA ARG A 12 -1.57 14.66 10.88
C ARG A 12 -2.93 15.27 10.54
N TYR A 13 -3.00 16.56 10.23
CA TYR A 13 -4.24 17.31 10.03
C TYR A 13 -4.41 17.81 8.59
N VAL A 14 -3.52 17.38 7.68
CA VAL A 14 -3.56 17.75 6.26
C VAL A 14 -4.06 16.56 5.46
N GLY A 15 -5.05 16.80 4.59
CA GLY A 15 -5.63 15.83 3.66
C GLY A 15 -5.17 16.07 2.22
N ASP A 16 -6.09 15.88 1.27
CA ASP A 16 -5.92 16.20 -0.15
C ASP A 16 -7.03 17.19 -0.51
N SER A 17 -6.73 18.49 -0.44
CA SER A 17 -7.76 19.54 -0.51
C SER A 17 -8.53 19.54 -1.83
N GLU A 18 -7.86 19.15 -2.92
CA GLU A 18 -8.47 19.08 -4.25
C GLU A 18 -9.50 17.94 -4.30
N ALA A 19 -9.09 16.72 -3.93
CA ALA A 19 -9.98 15.57 -3.91
C ALA A 19 -11.09 15.70 -2.85
N ASP A 20 -10.76 16.24 -1.68
CA ASP A 20 -11.71 16.46 -0.57
C ASP A 20 -12.82 17.44 -0.99
N SER A 21 -12.47 18.52 -1.69
CA SER A 21 -13.43 19.51 -2.17
C SER A 21 -14.37 18.91 -3.22
N LEU A 22 -13.82 18.18 -4.19
CA LEU A 22 -14.61 17.52 -5.24
C LEU A 22 -15.59 16.50 -4.64
N VAL A 23 -15.11 15.62 -3.76
CA VAL A 23 -15.97 14.63 -3.09
C VAL A 23 -17.04 15.33 -2.26
N THR A 24 -16.67 16.33 -1.45
CA THR A 24 -17.64 17.07 -0.64
C THR A 24 -18.73 17.70 -1.51
N HIS A 25 -18.34 18.34 -2.62
CA HIS A 25 -19.29 18.93 -3.57
C HIS A 25 -20.25 17.87 -4.15
N LEU A 26 -19.75 16.70 -4.55
CA LEU A 26 -20.57 15.62 -5.10
C LEU A 26 -21.57 15.08 -4.06
N PHE A 27 -21.18 14.94 -2.80
CA PHE A 27 -22.10 14.49 -1.74
C PHE A 27 -23.12 15.57 -1.36
N GLU A 28 -22.72 16.84 -1.22
CA GLU A 28 -23.62 17.92 -0.82
C GLU A 28 -24.63 18.27 -1.92
N SER A 29 -24.25 18.10 -3.19
CA SER A 29 -25.13 18.26 -4.36
C SER A 29 -25.97 17.02 -4.70
N ARG A 30 -25.87 15.94 -3.90
CA ARG A 30 -26.55 14.64 -4.12
C ARG A 30 -26.19 13.95 -5.44
N GLN A 31 -24.95 14.13 -5.88
CA GLN A 31 -24.37 13.53 -7.09
C GLN A 31 -23.41 12.38 -6.78
N GLU A 32 -23.38 11.85 -5.56
CA GLU A 32 -22.46 10.79 -5.12
C GLU A 32 -22.56 9.50 -5.96
N LYS A 33 -23.70 9.27 -6.64
CA LYS A 33 -23.85 8.17 -7.61
C LYS A 33 -22.84 8.23 -8.75
N THR A 34 -22.49 9.43 -9.21
CA THR A 34 -21.49 9.62 -10.27
C THR A 34 -20.10 9.20 -9.78
N LEU A 35 -19.76 9.54 -8.53
CA LEU A 35 -18.54 9.10 -7.87
C LEU A 35 -18.52 7.57 -7.75
N TYR A 36 -19.59 6.95 -7.25
CA TYR A 36 -19.66 5.49 -7.13
C TYR A 36 -19.52 4.77 -8.49
N GLN A 37 -20.13 5.31 -9.54
CA GLN A 37 -19.98 4.79 -10.89
C GLN A 37 -18.51 4.86 -11.35
N ALA A 38 -17.86 6.03 -11.21
CA ALA A 38 -16.46 6.19 -11.59
C ALA A 38 -15.51 5.29 -10.79
N LEU A 39 -15.74 5.14 -9.48
CA LEU A 39 -14.96 4.26 -8.63
C LEU A 39 -15.16 2.78 -8.99
N GLY A 40 -16.39 2.39 -9.36
CA GLY A 40 -16.73 1.02 -9.78
C GLY A 40 -16.28 0.63 -11.18
N THR A 41 -16.05 1.58 -12.08
CA THR A 41 -15.58 1.32 -13.45
C THR A 41 -14.08 1.02 -13.47
N PRO A 42 -13.60 -0.08 -14.10
CA PRO A 42 -12.18 -0.35 -14.27
C PRO A 42 -11.45 0.83 -14.91
N ALA A 43 -10.18 1.07 -14.52
CA ALA A 43 -9.48 2.28 -14.95
C ALA A 43 -9.34 2.35 -16.49
N GLU A 44 -9.17 1.19 -17.11
CA GLU A 44 -9.06 0.97 -18.55
C GLU A 44 -10.33 1.40 -19.31
N HIS A 45 -11.48 1.48 -18.61
CA HIS A 45 -12.77 1.84 -19.18
C HIS A 45 -13.22 3.26 -18.79
N LEU A 46 -12.44 4.02 -18.01
CA LEU A 46 -12.86 5.35 -17.53
C LEU A 46 -13.06 6.37 -18.64
N HIS A 47 -12.35 6.24 -19.76
CA HIS A 47 -12.55 7.09 -20.93
C HIS A 47 -14.00 7.07 -21.46
N SER A 48 -14.76 6.00 -21.17
CA SER A 48 -16.17 5.87 -21.56
C SER A 48 -17.16 6.61 -20.65
N LEU A 49 -16.71 7.18 -19.52
CA LEU A 49 -17.56 7.90 -18.55
C LEU A 49 -17.68 9.41 -18.83
N SER A 50 -17.16 9.88 -19.98
CA SER A 50 -17.03 11.30 -20.33
C SER A 50 -18.33 12.12 -20.26
N ASP A 51 -19.50 11.48 -20.33
CA ASP A 51 -20.79 12.15 -20.42
C ASP A 51 -21.45 12.50 -19.07
N ALA A 52 -21.04 11.90 -17.94
CA ALA A 52 -21.80 12.02 -16.68
C ALA A 52 -21.33 13.16 -15.76
N ASN A 53 -20.03 13.48 -15.70
CA ASN A 53 -19.49 14.61 -14.95
C ASN A 53 -18.08 15.01 -15.47
N LYS A 54 -17.98 16.17 -16.12
CA LYS A 54 -16.73 16.67 -16.71
C LYS A 54 -15.63 16.96 -15.69
N GLU A 55 -15.99 17.44 -14.51
CA GLU A 55 -15.05 17.76 -13.44
C GLU A 55 -14.40 16.48 -12.89
N LEU A 56 -15.23 15.46 -12.62
CA LEU A 56 -14.75 14.16 -12.16
C LEU A 56 -13.86 13.46 -13.21
N HIS A 57 -14.27 13.51 -14.48
CA HIS A 57 -13.45 12.98 -15.57
C HIS A 57 -12.11 13.75 -15.69
N SER A 58 -12.13 15.08 -15.60
CA SER A 58 -10.92 15.89 -15.64
C SER A 58 -9.99 15.52 -14.47
N PHE A 59 -10.49 15.46 -13.24
CA PHE A 59 -9.70 15.08 -12.07
C PHE A 59 -9.04 13.71 -12.24
N ILE A 60 -9.77 12.71 -12.76
CA ILE A 60 -9.24 11.36 -12.96
C ILE A 60 -8.10 11.34 -13.99
N HIS A 61 -8.24 12.07 -15.09
CA HIS A 61 -7.31 11.98 -16.22
C HIS A 61 -6.20 13.04 -16.22
N THR A 62 -6.26 14.05 -15.36
CA THR A 62 -5.22 15.07 -15.25
C THR A 62 -4.17 14.70 -14.20
N PRO A 63 -2.93 14.40 -14.60
CA PRO A 63 -1.84 14.19 -13.66
C PRO A 63 -1.33 15.51 -13.09
N LYS A 64 -0.68 15.48 -11.92
CA LYS A 64 0.12 16.60 -11.44
C LYS A 64 1.32 16.80 -12.37
N GLU A 65 1.75 18.05 -12.53
CA GLU A 65 2.95 18.37 -13.30
C GLU A 65 4.16 17.61 -12.78
N LYS A 66 5.02 17.13 -13.69
CA LYS A 66 6.22 16.38 -13.32
C LYS A 66 7.15 17.29 -12.52
N PRO A 67 7.53 16.91 -11.30
CA PRO A 67 8.44 17.72 -10.48
C PRO A 67 9.85 17.69 -11.08
N ALA A 68 10.70 18.65 -10.67
CA ALA A 68 12.06 18.80 -11.23
C ALA A 68 12.96 17.57 -11.04
N TRP A 69 12.68 16.74 -10.02
CA TRP A 69 13.40 15.50 -9.74
C TRP A 69 12.83 14.29 -10.49
N TYR A 70 11.75 14.42 -11.27
CA TYR A 70 11.20 13.32 -12.05
C TYR A 70 12.24 12.77 -13.03
N ASP A 71 12.35 11.44 -13.07
CA ASP A 71 13.34 10.72 -13.87
C ASP A 71 12.68 9.46 -14.45
N ALA A 72 12.40 9.50 -15.75
CA ALA A 72 11.72 8.41 -16.46
C ALA A 72 12.57 7.14 -16.55
N GLU A 73 13.90 7.25 -16.57
CA GLU A 73 14.79 6.08 -16.63
C GLU A 73 14.73 5.31 -15.30
N LYS A 74 14.69 6.04 -14.17
CA LYS A 74 14.45 5.44 -12.85
C LYS A 74 13.07 4.80 -12.73
N ILE A 75 12.01 5.40 -13.28
CA ILE A 75 10.68 4.76 -13.34
C ILE A 75 10.79 3.41 -14.08
N ALA A 76 11.35 3.42 -15.29
CA ALA A 76 11.47 2.21 -16.10
C ALA A 76 12.35 1.14 -15.43
N LEU A 77 13.42 1.54 -14.74
CA LEU A 77 14.26 0.62 -13.97
C LEU A 77 13.53 0.04 -12.76
N GLY A 78 12.73 0.84 -12.05
CA GLY A 78 11.86 0.39 -10.95
C GLY A 78 10.83 -0.64 -11.41
N GLN A 79 10.22 -0.44 -12.58
CA GLN A 79 9.29 -1.40 -13.18
C GLN A 79 9.98 -2.73 -13.57
N ARG A 80 11.19 -2.65 -14.14
CA ARG A 80 12.00 -3.85 -14.43
C ARG A 80 12.41 -4.59 -13.15
N PHE A 81 12.76 -3.85 -12.10
CA PHE A 81 13.05 -4.41 -10.79
C PHE A 81 11.83 -5.14 -10.22
N TYR A 82 10.67 -4.49 -10.23
CA TYR A 82 9.42 -5.13 -9.82
C TYR A 82 9.18 -6.42 -10.60
N ARG A 83 9.27 -6.38 -11.94
CA ARG A 83 9.05 -7.56 -12.78
C ARG A 83 9.96 -8.72 -12.41
N LYS A 84 11.23 -8.44 -12.10
CA LYS A 84 12.20 -9.46 -11.67
C LYS A 84 11.77 -10.14 -10.37
N TYR A 85 11.30 -9.37 -9.38
CA TYR A 85 10.98 -9.85 -8.03
C TYR A 85 9.47 -9.93 -7.72
N ALA A 86 8.61 -9.89 -8.74
CA ALA A 86 7.18 -9.63 -8.59
C ALA A 86 6.45 -10.55 -7.61
N SER A 87 6.68 -11.87 -7.65
CA SER A 87 6.05 -12.80 -6.68
C SER A 87 6.48 -12.52 -5.25
N GLU A 88 7.76 -12.20 -5.06
CA GLU A 88 8.30 -11.93 -3.73
C GLU A 88 7.83 -10.58 -3.20
N ILE A 89 7.82 -9.54 -4.05
CA ILE A 89 7.26 -8.23 -3.70
C ILE A 89 5.79 -8.37 -3.29
N MET A 90 4.98 -9.12 -4.05
CA MET A 90 3.58 -9.36 -3.70
C MET A 90 3.41 -10.14 -2.39
N MET A 91 4.27 -11.12 -2.14
CA MET A 91 4.29 -11.84 -0.86
C MET A 91 4.68 -10.89 0.29
N LEU A 92 5.69 -10.04 0.12
CA LEU A 92 6.10 -9.06 1.13
C LEU A 92 5.04 -7.97 1.35
N LEU A 93 4.28 -7.58 0.32
CA LEU A 93 3.15 -6.68 0.48
C LEU A 93 2.11 -7.26 1.44
N GLY A 94 1.75 -8.53 1.27
CA GLY A 94 0.77 -9.21 2.13
C GLY A 94 1.30 -9.65 3.50
N ALA A 95 2.53 -10.13 3.56
CA ALA A 95 3.09 -10.76 4.77
C ALA A 95 3.97 -9.84 5.62
N MET A 96 4.36 -8.67 5.10
CA MET A 96 5.21 -7.71 5.81
C MET A 96 4.60 -6.31 5.78
N SER A 97 4.42 -5.70 4.61
CA SER A 97 3.94 -4.31 4.47
C SER A 97 2.57 -4.08 5.11
N LEU A 98 1.58 -4.91 4.77
CA LEU A 98 0.23 -4.75 5.27
C LEU A 98 0.13 -4.97 6.81
N PRO A 99 0.65 -6.06 7.40
CA PRO A 99 0.72 -6.20 8.85
C PRO A 99 1.51 -5.08 9.54
N TYR A 100 2.59 -4.62 8.93
CA TYR A 100 3.39 -3.51 9.45
C TYR A 100 2.54 -2.24 9.59
N CYS A 101 1.71 -1.92 8.59
CA CYS A 101 0.73 -0.83 8.68
C CYS A 101 -0.35 -1.03 9.75
N TYR A 102 -0.67 -2.27 10.14
CA TYR A 102 -1.66 -2.52 11.22
C TYR A 102 -1.14 -2.08 12.58
N ALA A 103 0.17 -1.98 12.78
CA ALA A 103 0.76 -1.51 14.04
C ALA A 103 0.78 0.02 14.15
N ALA A 104 0.61 0.75 13.03
CA ALA A 104 0.61 2.21 12.98
C ALA A 104 -0.74 2.75 13.49
N SER A 105 -0.81 3.15 14.76
CA SER A 105 -2.04 3.67 15.37
C SER A 105 -1.85 5.13 15.82
N PRO A 106 -2.73 6.07 15.41
CA PRO A 106 -4.13 5.82 15.05
C PRO A 106 -4.44 5.64 13.55
N GLY A 107 -3.45 5.66 12.64
CA GLY A 107 -3.69 5.50 11.19
C GLY A 107 -4.49 4.24 10.82
N ASN A 108 -4.25 3.12 11.52
CA ASN A 108 -4.96 1.86 11.35
C ASN A 108 -6.47 1.91 11.65
N LYS A 109 -6.97 2.97 12.33
CA LYS A 109 -8.39 3.11 12.67
C LYS A 109 -9.25 3.38 11.44
N ALA A 110 -8.77 4.20 10.49
CA ALA A 110 -9.48 4.45 9.23
C ALA A 110 -9.63 3.16 8.43
N LEU A 111 -8.55 2.38 8.36
CA LEU A 111 -8.55 1.05 7.78
C LEU A 111 -9.56 0.11 8.49
N HIS A 112 -9.53 0.00 9.81
CA HIS A 112 -10.44 -0.87 10.55
C HIS A 112 -11.92 -0.53 10.36
N LEU A 113 -12.26 0.77 10.44
CA LEU A 113 -13.65 1.22 10.25
C LEU A 113 -14.13 0.98 8.82
N THR A 114 -13.29 1.20 7.82
CA THR A 114 -13.66 0.90 6.41
C THR A 114 -13.79 -0.59 6.13
N GLU A 115 -12.91 -1.44 6.68
CA GLU A 115 -13.04 -2.91 6.54
C GLU A 115 -14.35 -3.43 7.12
N LYS A 116 -14.72 -2.96 8.31
CA LYS A 116 -15.99 -3.31 8.95
C LYS A 116 -17.21 -2.90 8.11
N MET A 117 -17.11 -1.82 7.33
CA MET A 117 -18.17 -1.41 6.41
C MET A 117 -18.22 -2.27 5.15
N ARG A 118 -17.06 -2.76 4.66
CA ARG A 118 -16.96 -3.53 3.41
C ARG A 118 -17.31 -5.01 3.58
N ASN A 119 -17.01 -5.62 4.73
CA ASN A 119 -17.21 -7.05 5.02
C ASN A 119 -16.58 -8.02 4.00
N LYS A 120 -15.51 -7.61 3.28
CA LYS A 120 -14.86 -8.41 2.22
C LYS A 120 -13.34 -8.17 2.14
N PRO A 121 -12.53 -8.69 3.09
CA PRO A 121 -11.09 -8.44 3.15
C PRO A 121 -10.33 -8.92 1.90
N GLY A 122 -10.70 -10.08 1.33
CA GLY A 122 -10.05 -10.61 0.12
C GLY A 122 -10.19 -9.71 -1.11
N LYS A 123 -11.32 -8.98 -1.24
CA LYS A 123 -11.54 -8.04 -2.34
C LYS A 123 -10.58 -6.85 -2.26
N ARG A 124 -10.32 -6.33 -1.06
CA ARG A 124 -9.36 -5.23 -0.87
C ARG A 124 -7.93 -5.64 -1.20
N LEU A 125 -7.55 -6.85 -0.79
CA LEU A 125 -6.22 -7.40 -1.11
C LEU A 125 -6.04 -7.49 -2.62
N LEU A 126 -7.06 -7.99 -3.33
CA LEU A 126 -7.06 -8.08 -4.79
C LEU A 126 -7.00 -6.70 -5.47
N GLU A 127 -7.78 -5.72 -5.00
CA GLU A 127 -7.75 -4.34 -5.50
C GLU A 127 -6.37 -3.70 -5.33
N THR A 128 -5.73 -3.92 -4.17
CA THR A 128 -4.38 -3.41 -3.89
C THR A 128 -3.33 -4.11 -4.77
N ALA A 129 -3.44 -5.43 -4.95
CA ALA A 129 -2.57 -6.18 -5.85
C ALA A 129 -2.72 -5.69 -7.31
N GLN A 130 -3.96 -5.51 -7.77
CA GLN A 130 -4.25 -4.96 -9.09
C GLN A 130 -3.64 -3.56 -9.25
N TYR A 131 -3.81 -2.67 -8.26
CA TYR A 131 -3.21 -1.34 -8.28
C TYR A 131 -1.69 -1.41 -8.49
N VAL A 132 -0.98 -2.21 -7.69
CA VAL A 132 0.48 -2.36 -7.81
C VAL A 132 0.87 -2.94 -9.17
N ILE A 133 0.19 -3.99 -9.65
CA ILE A 133 0.49 -4.60 -10.95
C ILE A 133 0.40 -3.55 -12.05
N GLN A 134 -0.71 -2.82 -12.09
CA GLN A 134 -1.01 -1.86 -13.16
C GLN A 134 -0.04 -0.67 -13.17
N LEU A 135 0.36 -0.16 -12.00
CA LEU A 135 1.38 0.89 -11.93
C LEU A 135 2.77 0.39 -12.35
N MET A 136 3.08 -0.88 -12.08
CA MET A 136 4.40 -1.44 -12.34
C MET A 136 4.57 -1.98 -13.77
N GLU A 137 3.51 -1.97 -14.60
CA GLU A 137 3.62 -2.34 -16.01
C GLU A 137 4.42 -1.33 -16.82
N PRO A 138 5.34 -1.78 -17.71
CA PRO A 138 6.04 -0.89 -18.62
C PRO A 138 5.07 0.00 -19.41
N GLY A 139 5.36 1.31 -19.45
CA GLY A 139 4.54 2.28 -20.16
C GLY A 139 3.34 2.83 -19.39
N SER A 140 3.07 2.35 -18.16
CA SER A 140 1.93 2.81 -17.36
C SER A 140 1.94 4.31 -17.06
N PHE A 141 3.11 4.94 -16.99
CA PHE A 141 3.30 6.38 -16.70
C PHE A 141 3.51 7.27 -17.94
N GLU A 142 3.43 6.69 -19.14
CA GLU A 142 3.46 7.46 -20.39
C GLU A 142 2.15 8.27 -20.55
N PRO A 143 2.09 9.26 -21.47
CA PRO A 143 0.91 10.12 -21.62
C PRO A 143 -0.43 9.37 -21.82
N ASP A 144 -0.40 8.25 -22.55
CA ASP A 144 -1.57 7.38 -22.78
C ASP A 144 -1.63 6.19 -21.79
N GLY A 145 -0.79 6.24 -20.76
CA GLY A 145 -0.67 5.22 -19.73
C GLY A 145 -1.80 5.31 -18.69
N ILE A 146 -2.04 4.19 -18.03
CA ILE A 146 -3.14 4.02 -17.07
C ILE A 146 -2.78 4.38 -15.63
N ALA A 147 -1.52 4.72 -15.32
CA ALA A 147 -1.07 4.94 -13.96
C ALA A 147 -1.78 6.11 -13.26
N HIS A 148 -1.89 7.26 -13.93
CA HIS A 148 -2.51 8.44 -13.35
C HIS A 148 -4.00 8.26 -13.08
N PRO A 149 -4.81 7.69 -13.99
CA PRO A 149 -6.17 7.29 -13.66
C PRO A 149 -6.29 6.38 -12.44
N TYR A 150 -5.42 5.37 -12.29
CA TYR A 150 -5.40 4.51 -11.10
C TYR A 150 -5.06 5.31 -9.81
N ILE A 151 -4.07 6.20 -9.86
CA ILE A 151 -3.66 7.03 -8.73
C ILE A 151 -4.76 8.01 -8.33
N ASN A 152 -5.32 8.75 -9.29
CA ASN A 152 -6.36 9.74 -9.04
C ASN A 152 -7.67 9.09 -8.55
N LYS A 153 -8.01 7.90 -9.05
CA LYS A 153 -9.11 7.11 -8.46
C LYS A 153 -8.86 6.79 -6.99
N THR A 154 -7.64 6.39 -6.62
CA THR A 154 -7.31 6.15 -5.21
C THR A 154 -7.38 7.43 -4.37
N ARG A 155 -6.96 8.59 -4.90
CA ARG A 155 -7.18 9.90 -4.24
C ARG A 155 -8.65 10.15 -3.94
N LEU A 156 -9.54 9.88 -4.90
CA LEU A 156 -10.99 9.98 -4.70
C LEU A 156 -11.53 8.98 -3.67
N VAL A 157 -11.02 7.75 -3.64
CA VAL A 157 -11.36 6.77 -2.59
C VAL A 157 -10.94 7.31 -1.22
N HIS A 158 -9.73 7.86 -1.09
CA HIS A 158 -9.26 8.44 0.17
C HIS A 158 -10.12 9.62 0.62
N ALA A 159 -10.44 10.56 -0.27
CA ALA A 159 -11.32 11.68 0.01
C ALA A 159 -12.75 11.23 0.39
N MET A 160 -13.30 10.24 -0.30
CA MET A 160 -14.59 9.63 0.05
C MET A 160 -14.55 8.99 1.44
N VAL A 161 -13.49 8.26 1.77
CA VAL A 161 -13.32 7.67 3.11
C VAL A 161 -13.20 8.76 4.18
N ARG A 162 -12.44 9.84 3.94
CA ARG A 162 -12.36 11.00 4.84
C ARG A 162 -13.74 11.59 5.09
N TYR A 163 -14.47 11.91 4.01
CA TYR A 163 -15.83 12.46 4.10
C TYR A 163 -16.76 11.55 4.92
N MET A 164 -16.76 10.25 4.62
CA MET A 164 -17.63 9.28 5.28
C MET A 164 -17.28 9.10 6.76
N LEU A 165 -16.01 8.97 7.12
CA LEU A 165 -15.60 8.84 8.53
C LEU A 165 -15.95 10.10 9.33
N LEU A 166 -15.69 11.28 8.79
CA LEU A 166 -15.96 12.55 9.49
C LEU A 166 -17.47 12.83 9.63
N LYS A 167 -18.30 12.40 8.67
CA LYS A 167 -19.74 12.70 8.67
C LYS A 167 -20.62 11.57 9.21
N LYS A 168 -20.15 10.32 9.19
CA LYS A 168 -20.99 9.13 9.44
C LYS A 168 -20.47 8.25 10.59
N THR A 169 -19.33 8.57 11.20
CA THR A 169 -18.83 7.86 12.39
C THR A 169 -18.50 8.83 13.51
N ASP A 170 -18.14 8.30 14.68
CA ASP A 170 -17.64 9.02 15.84
C ASP A 170 -16.13 9.29 15.76
N TRP A 171 -15.64 9.69 14.57
CA TRP A 171 -14.21 9.88 14.35
C TRP A 171 -13.66 10.95 15.31
N ASN A 172 -12.67 10.58 16.13
CA ASN A 172 -12.02 11.52 17.05
C ASN A 172 -10.88 12.25 16.34
N MET A 173 -10.98 13.58 16.23
CA MET A 173 -9.95 14.43 15.62
C MET A 173 -8.63 14.50 16.40
N ASP A 174 -8.57 14.04 17.65
CA ASP A 174 -7.29 13.83 18.36
C ASP A 174 -6.43 12.77 17.66
N TRP A 175 -7.05 11.91 16.86
CA TRP A 175 -6.35 10.97 15.99
C TRP A 175 -5.78 11.64 14.74
N GLY A 176 -6.03 12.92 14.50
CA GLY A 176 -5.77 13.59 13.23
C GLY A 176 -6.88 13.38 12.21
N LEU A 177 -6.71 13.97 11.03
CA LEU A 177 -7.59 13.74 9.89
C LEU A 177 -7.43 12.27 9.43
N PRO A 178 -8.51 11.55 9.05
CA PRO A 178 -8.35 10.23 8.45
C PRO A 178 -7.47 10.31 7.19
N ILE A 179 -6.60 9.32 6.97
CA ILE A 179 -5.75 9.26 5.76
C ILE A 179 -5.03 10.60 5.50
N ASN A 180 -4.39 11.11 6.54
CA ASN A 180 -3.60 12.35 6.49
C ASN A 180 -2.23 12.13 5.84
N GLN A 181 -1.54 13.22 5.58
CA GLN A 181 -0.22 13.25 4.96
C GLN A 181 0.84 12.37 5.66
N GLU A 182 0.93 12.36 7.00
CA GLU A 182 1.89 11.51 7.72
C GLU A 182 1.54 10.01 7.58
N ASP A 183 0.26 9.65 7.68
CA ASP A 183 -0.21 8.27 7.48
C ASP A 183 0.03 7.79 6.03
N MET A 184 -0.20 8.66 5.04
CA MET A 184 0.06 8.37 3.64
C MET A 184 1.56 8.19 3.37
N ALA A 185 2.43 9.03 3.96
CA ALA A 185 3.88 8.89 3.85
C ALA A 185 4.40 7.59 4.47
N GLY A 186 3.91 7.24 5.67
CA GLY A 186 4.23 5.96 6.31
C GLY A 186 3.79 4.75 5.47
N THR A 187 2.61 4.84 4.85
CA THR A 187 2.13 3.81 3.92
C THR A 187 2.98 3.76 2.66
N ASN A 188 3.36 4.89 2.07
CA ASN A 188 4.23 4.95 0.89
C ASN A 188 5.59 4.28 1.15
N LEU A 189 6.18 4.48 2.34
CA LEU A 189 7.37 3.76 2.79
C LEU A 189 7.14 2.25 2.93
N ALA A 190 5.95 1.84 3.38
CA ALA A 190 5.58 0.43 3.48
C ALA A 190 5.49 -0.27 2.10
N PHE A 191 5.17 0.45 1.03
CA PHE A 191 5.18 -0.07 -0.35
C PHE A 191 6.57 -0.04 -1.01
N SER A 192 7.48 0.78 -0.49
CA SER A 192 8.81 1.03 -1.08
C SER A 192 9.94 0.49 -0.19
N PHE A 193 10.39 1.29 0.77
CA PHE A 193 11.48 1.00 1.69
C PHE A 193 11.32 -0.34 2.43
N THR A 194 10.12 -0.62 2.96
CA THR A 194 9.85 -1.88 3.68
C THR A 194 9.97 -3.10 2.77
N ILE A 195 9.61 -2.98 1.49
CA ILE A 195 9.74 -4.06 0.52
C ILE A 195 11.20 -4.34 0.21
N ILE A 196 12.02 -3.30 0.03
CA ILE A 196 13.47 -3.45 -0.18
C ILE A 196 14.10 -4.16 1.04
N ASN A 197 13.79 -3.72 2.27
CA ASN A 197 14.26 -4.38 3.49
C ASN A 197 13.81 -5.85 3.57
N GLY A 198 12.60 -6.16 3.13
CA GLY A 198 12.09 -7.54 3.05
C GLY A 198 12.90 -8.41 2.10
N LEU A 199 13.20 -7.90 0.90
CA LEU A 199 14.02 -8.59 -0.09
C LEU A 199 15.46 -8.78 0.40
N GLU A 200 16.05 -7.79 1.07
CA GLU A 200 17.39 -7.89 1.70
C GLU A 200 17.41 -8.91 2.85
N LYS A 201 16.37 -8.93 3.69
CA LYS A 201 16.20 -9.95 4.74
C LYS A 201 16.13 -11.35 4.17
N GLN A 202 15.63 -11.49 2.94
CA GLN A 202 15.61 -12.74 2.18
C GLN A 202 16.86 -12.99 1.34
N GLN A 203 17.88 -12.14 1.49
CA GLN A 203 19.22 -12.27 0.91
C GLN A 203 19.26 -12.23 -0.63
N PHE A 204 18.27 -11.58 -1.26
CA PHE A 204 18.34 -11.29 -2.68
C PHE A 204 19.50 -10.32 -2.99
N PRO A 205 20.25 -10.51 -4.08
CA PRO A 205 21.36 -9.64 -4.46
C PRO A 205 20.80 -8.40 -5.17
N LEU A 206 20.42 -7.40 -4.38
CA LEU A 206 19.93 -6.13 -4.88
C LEU A 206 21.12 -5.20 -5.16
N ARG A 207 21.13 -4.55 -6.33
CA ARG A 207 22.07 -3.44 -6.58
C ARG A 207 21.47 -2.15 -6.04
N GLN A 208 22.31 -1.26 -5.52
CA GLN A 208 21.89 0.05 -5.00
C GLN A 208 21.01 0.81 -5.99
N GLU A 209 21.44 0.90 -7.25
CA GLU A 209 20.68 1.54 -8.34
C GLU A 209 19.25 0.98 -8.51
N GLN A 210 19.06 -0.32 -8.28
CA GLN A 210 17.75 -0.95 -8.39
C GLN A 210 16.85 -0.60 -7.21
N SER A 211 17.41 -0.60 -5.99
CA SER A 211 16.72 -0.19 -4.78
C SER A 211 16.32 1.29 -4.87
N ASP A 212 17.23 2.16 -5.31
CA ASP A 212 16.98 3.59 -5.51
C ASP A 212 15.91 3.83 -6.58
N ALA A 213 15.95 3.09 -7.70
CA ALA A 213 14.93 3.19 -8.74
C ALA A 213 13.55 2.71 -8.26
N PHE A 214 13.50 1.66 -7.44
CA PHE A 214 12.24 1.19 -6.84
C PHE A 214 11.70 2.16 -5.79
N LEU A 215 12.56 2.82 -5.01
CA LEU A 215 12.14 3.93 -4.15
C LEU A 215 11.63 5.12 -4.96
N HIS A 216 12.33 5.48 -6.04
CA HIS A 216 12.01 6.62 -6.90
C HIS A 216 10.63 6.52 -7.56
N ILE A 217 10.27 5.34 -8.08
CA ILE A 217 8.93 5.12 -8.64
C ILE A 217 7.84 5.32 -7.58
N TRP A 218 8.05 4.84 -6.35
CA TRP A 218 7.10 5.05 -5.26
C TRP A 218 7.07 6.48 -4.74
N ARG A 219 8.19 7.20 -4.78
CA ARG A 219 8.26 8.65 -4.54
C ARG A 219 7.41 9.40 -5.56
N TYR A 220 7.52 9.07 -6.85
CA TYR A 220 6.67 9.68 -7.87
C TYR A 220 5.19 9.32 -7.72
N ILE A 221 4.87 8.07 -7.39
CA ILE A 221 3.50 7.64 -7.07
C ILE A 221 2.96 8.43 -5.87
N GLY A 222 3.76 8.61 -4.82
CA GLY A 222 3.40 9.40 -3.64
C GLY A 222 3.12 10.85 -3.96
N TYR A 223 3.96 11.48 -4.78
CA TYR A 223 3.74 12.85 -5.27
C TYR A 223 2.42 12.99 -6.04
N GLN A 224 2.15 12.05 -6.96
CA GLN A 224 0.90 12.00 -7.73
C GLN A 224 -0.31 11.68 -6.85
N MET A 225 -0.13 10.99 -5.72
CA MET A 225 -1.14 10.75 -4.67
C MET A 225 -1.37 11.97 -3.76
N ASP A 226 -0.77 13.11 -4.10
CA ASP A 226 -0.81 14.34 -3.33
C ASP A 226 -0.12 14.28 -1.95
N ILE A 227 0.88 13.42 -1.80
CA ILE A 227 1.78 13.49 -0.63
C ILE A 227 2.71 14.70 -0.79
N GLN A 228 2.82 15.54 0.26
CA GLN A 228 3.73 16.69 0.29
C GLN A 228 5.18 16.24 0.04
N GLU A 229 5.90 17.00 -0.78
CA GLU A 229 7.23 16.60 -1.25
C GLU A 229 8.24 16.43 -0.11
N GLU A 230 8.11 17.19 0.98
CA GLU A 230 8.98 17.07 2.16
C GLU A 230 8.80 15.76 2.92
N LEU A 231 7.75 14.98 2.64
CA LEU A 231 7.50 13.65 3.18
C LEU A 231 7.92 12.52 2.22
N LEU A 232 8.43 12.85 1.03
CA LEU A 232 8.83 11.88 0.01
C LEU A 232 10.35 11.72 -0.04
N ALA A 233 10.84 10.67 0.62
CA ALA A 233 12.26 10.38 0.71
C ALA A 233 12.92 10.18 -0.67
N ASP A 234 14.02 10.89 -0.92
CA ASP A 234 14.76 10.84 -2.19
C ASP A 234 15.70 9.64 -2.28
N ASN A 235 16.14 9.12 -1.14
CA ASN A 235 17.09 8.02 -1.03
C ASN A 235 16.80 7.12 0.16
N MET A 236 17.48 5.95 0.21
CA MET A 236 17.27 4.94 1.25
C MET A 236 17.58 5.45 2.66
N GLN A 237 18.51 6.40 2.82
CA GLN A 237 18.87 6.97 4.11
C GLN A 237 17.74 7.87 4.65
N GLU A 238 17.19 8.73 3.80
CA GLU A 238 16.01 9.54 4.14
C GLU A 238 14.79 8.67 4.42
N ALA A 239 14.58 7.61 3.62
CA ALA A 239 13.48 6.68 3.81
C ALA A 239 13.58 5.96 5.17
N ALA A 240 14.79 5.51 5.55
CA ALA A 240 15.05 4.91 6.85
C ALA A 240 14.84 5.92 8.00
N ALA A 241 15.29 7.16 7.82
CA ALA A 241 15.14 8.20 8.84
C ALA A 241 13.66 8.57 9.06
N LEU A 242 12.88 8.71 7.98
CA LEU A 242 11.45 8.99 8.05
C LEU A 242 10.67 7.80 8.64
N GLU A 243 10.93 6.57 8.17
CA GLU A 243 10.33 5.35 8.72
C GLU A 243 10.55 5.27 10.22
N TYR A 244 11.78 5.52 10.67
CA TYR A 244 12.15 5.41 12.08
C TYR A 244 11.33 6.38 12.94
N VAL A 245 11.22 7.64 12.50
CA VAL A 245 10.50 8.68 13.25
C VAL A 245 8.99 8.40 13.27
N ILE A 246 8.38 8.05 12.12
CA ILE A 246 6.95 7.69 12.05
C ILE A 246 6.68 6.47 12.94
N ARG A 247 7.52 5.43 12.86
CA ARG A 247 7.39 4.22 13.67
C ARG A 247 7.47 4.55 15.16
N LYS A 248 8.48 5.31 15.58
CA LYS A 248 8.63 5.76 16.97
C LYS A 248 7.43 6.52 17.50
N ARG A 249 6.75 7.30 16.66
CA ARG A 249 5.58 8.11 17.04
C ARG A 249 4.31 7.28 17.18
N HIS A 250 4.08 6.33 16.26
CA HIS A 250 2.75 5.74 16.06
C HIS A 250 2.65 4.23 16.26
N PHE A 251 3.76 3.49 16.30
CA PHE A 251 3.69 2.03 16.39
C PHE A 251 3.39 1.60 17.82
N LYS A 252 2.22 0.98 18.01
CA LYS A 252 1.76 0.51 19.31
C LYS A 252 0.68 -0.56 19.16
N ALA A 253 0.48 -1.33 20.22
CA ALA A 253 -0.67 -2.22 20.30
C ALA A 253 -1.98 -1.42 20.27
N SER A 254 -2.92 -1.82 19.41
CA SER A 254 -4.28 -1.30 19.42
C SER A 254 -5.30 -2.41 19.18
N ILE A 255 -6.54 -2.18 19.58
CA ILE A 255 -7.65 -3.12 19.36
C ILE A 255 -7.85 -3.31 17.85
N GLU A 256 -7.81 -2.22 17.09
CA GLU A 256 -8.00 -2.20 15.64
C GLU A 256 -6.92 -2.99 14.91
N GLY A 257 -5.65 -2.75 15.23
CA GLY A 257 -4.51 -3.44 14.61
C GLY A 257 -4.54 -4.94 14.88
N ARG A 258 -4.88 -5.35 16.10
CA ARG A 258 -5.03 -6.77 16.47
C ARG A 258 -6.20 -7.43 15.75
N LYS A 259 -7.34 -6.74 15.61
CA LYS A 259 -8.50 -7.28 14.89
C LYS A 259 -8.22 -7.42 13.39
N LEU A 260 -7.62 -6.40 12.77
CA LEU A 260 -7.16 -6.45 11.38
C LEU A 260 -6.17 -7.60 11.14
N MET A 261 -5.23 -7.80 12.06
CA MET A 261 -4.27 -8.90 11.98
C MET A 261 -4.97 -10.27 12.11
N GLN A 262 -5.89 -10.40 13.04
CA GLN A 262 -6.68 -11.63 13.21
C GLN A 262 -7.45 -11.95 11.92
N ASP A 263 -8.19 -10.99 11.38
CA ASP A 263 -9.00 -11.17 10.17
C ASP A 263 -8.12 -11.54 8.96
N LEU A 264 -6.92 -10.96 8.87
CA LEU A 264 -5.94 -11.29 7.83
C LEU A 264 -5.40 -12.73 7.97
N LEU A 265 -5.08 -13.16 9.21
CA LEU A 265 -4.61 -14.52 9.45
C LEU A 265 -5.70 -15.57 9.19
N GLU A 266 -6.94 -15.29 9.57
CA GLU A 266 -8.09 -16.13 9.26
C GLU A 266 -8.24 -16.28 7.74
N HIS A 267 -8.26 -15.17 7.01
CA HIS A 267 -8.33 -15.19 5.55
C HIS A 267 -7.18 -15.99 4.91
N TYR A 268 -5.94 -15.80 5.36
CA TYR A 268 -4.80 -16.54 4.82
C TYR A 268 -4.82 -18.04 5.13
N ARG A 269 -5.33 -18.45 6.30
CA ARG A 269 -5.47 -19.88 6.63
C ARG A 269 -6.49 -20.56 5.72
N ASP A 270 -7.52 -19.85 5.29
CA ASP A 270 -8.57 -20.35 4.41
C ASP A 270 -8.11 -20.43 2.94
N GLU A 271 -7.33 -19.44 2.48
CA GLU A 271 -6.87 -19.38 1.08
C GLU A 271 -5.63 -20.23 0.77
N PHE A 272 -4.74 -20.44 1.75
CA PHE A 272 -3.52 -21.22 1.53
C PHE A 272 -3.74 -22.72 1.68
N PRO A 273 -3.01 -23.57 0.92
CA PRO A 273 -2.97 -25.01 1.18
C PRO A 273 -2.62 -25.28 2.65
N TRP A 274 -3.26 -26.30 3.23
CA TRP A 274 -3.19 -26.56 4.68
C TRP A 274 -1.78 -26.45 5.30
N PRO A 275 -0.70 -27.04 4.72
CA PRO A 275 0.63 -26.90 5.31
C PRO A 275 1.15 -25.46 5.37
N ALA A 276 0.86 -24.65 4.34
CA ALA A 276 1.24 -23.24 4.28
C ALA A 276 0.37 -22.39 5.21
N GLY A 277 -0.94 -22.67 5.26
CA GLY A 277 -1.86 -22.02 6.20
C GLY A 277 -1.48 -22.23 7.67
N GLN A 278 -0.94 -23.40 8.02
CA GLN A 278 -0.46 -23.70 9.38
C GLN A 278 0.83 -22.96 9.79
N LEU A 279 1.52 -22.34 8.82
CA LEU A 279 2.81 -21.69 8.99
C LEU A 279 2.78 -20.18 8.66
N VAL A 280 1.71 -19.67 8.04
CA VAL A 280 1.63 -18.28 7.56
C VAL A 280 1.85 -17.26 8.68
N GLU A 281 1.28 -17.52 9.85
CA GLU A 281 1.44 -16.67 11.02
C GLU A 281 2.90 -16.54 11.47
N HIS A 282 3.62 -17.66 11.49
CA HIS A 282 5.04 -17.72 11.85
C HIS A 282 5.92 -17.08 10.78
N GLN A 283 5.53 -17.18 9.50
CA GLN A 283 6.21 -16.49 8.41
C GLN A 283 6.04 -14.97 8.51
N ILE A 284 4.85 -14.49 8.86
CA ILE A 284 4.60 -13.05 9.12
C ILE A 284 5.41 -12.60 10.34
N ARG A 285 5.40 -13.37 11.43
CA ARG A 285 6.20 -13.09 12.64
C ARG A 285 7.70 -13.00 12.33
N TYR A 286 8.21 -13.88 11.45
CA TYR A 286 9.59 -13.82 10.98
C TYR A 286 9.90 -12.50 10.26
N PHE A 287 9.02 -12.00 9.39
CA PHE A 287 9.25 -10.75 8.66
C PHE A 287 9.16 -9.53 9.56
N LEU A 288 8.12 -9.43 10.39
CA LEU A 288 7.88 -8.28 11.26
C LEU A 288 8.87 -8.17 12.42
N GLY A 289 9.43 -9.29 12.88
CA GLY A 289 10.23 -9.33 14.10
C GLY A 289 9.37 -9.31 15.37
N GLU A 290 10.00 -9.45 16.53
CA GLU A 290 9.28 -9.67 17.80
C GLU A 290 8.44 -8.46 18.21
N GLU A 291 9.01 -7.25 18.18
CA GLU A 291 8.35 -6.02 18.66
C GLU A 291 6.99 -5.78 17.99
N ILE A 292 6.95 -5.75 16.66
CA ILE A 292 5.72 -5.48 15.90
C ILE A 292 4.75 -6.66 16.01
N SER A 293 5.24 -7.89 15.99
CA SER A 293 4.40 -9.08 16.15
C SER A 293 3.70 -9.09 17.51
N ASP A 294 4.37 -8.65 18.57
CA ASP A 294 3.81 -8.57 19.91
C ASP A 294 2.78 -7.42 20.02
N MET A 295 3.00 -6.28 19.35
CA MET A 295 1.98 -5.22 19.23
C MET A 295 0.68 -5.75 18.61
N LEU A 296 0.80 -6.55 17.55
CA LEU A 296 -0.29 -7.16 16.79
C LEU A 296 -0.85 -8.44 17.39
N LYS A 297 -0.27 -8.92 18.50
CA LYS A 297 -0.67 -10.14 19.20
C LYS A 297 -0.64 -11.40 18.31
N ILE A 298 0.40 -11.49 17.46
CA ILE A 298 0.69 -12.70 16.68
C ILE A 298 1.28 -13.76 17.62
N GLU A 299 0.68 -14.95 17.67
CA GLU A 299 1.03 -15.96 18.67
C GLU A 299 2.47 -16.47 18.47
N LYS A 300 3.21 -16.51 19.58
CA LYS A 300 4.56 -17.08 19.60
C LYS A 300 4.46 -18.59 19.74
N ASN A 301 5.13 -19.33 18.85
CA ASN A 301 5.30 -20.77 18.96
C ASN A 301 6.75 -21.12 18.70
N THR A 302 7.52 -21.39 19.75
CA THR A 302 8.96 -21.59 19.67
C THR A 302 9.36 -22.66 18.65
N GLY A 303 8.58 -23.74 18.52
CA GLY A 303 8.82 -24.82 17.57
C GLY A 303 8.60 -24.40 16.12
N LYS A 304 7.40 -23.87 15.81
CA LYS A 304 7.07 -23.43 14.45
C LYS A 304 7.90 -22.21 14.01
N ASP A 305 8.20 -21.29 14.93
CA ASP A 305 9.08 -20.14 14.67
C ASP A 305 10.51 -20.61 14.36
N ALA A 306 11.03 -21.61 15.07
CA ALA A 306 12.34 -22.20 14.76
C ALA A 306 12.35 -22.89 13.40
N LEU A 307 11.28 -23.63 13.06
CA LEU A 307 11.13 -24.26 11.75
C LEU A 307 11.13 -23.22 10.62
N ILE A 308 10.35 -22.14 10.76
CA ILE A 308 10.33 -21.05 9.77
C ILE A 308 11.71 -20.40 9.61
N ARG A 309 12.46 -20.19 10.70
CA ARG A 309 13.85 -19.69 10.61
C ARG A 309 14.75 -20.61 9.80
N VAL A 310 14.63 -21.92 9.98
CA VAL A 310 15.40 -22.92 9.19
C VAL A 310 14.99 -22.89 7.72
N ILE A 311 13.68 -22.91 7.43
CA ILE A 311 13.15 -22.82 6.06
C ILE A 311 13.67 -21.56 5.36
N ASN A 312 13.57 -20.39 6.01
CA ASN A 312 14.05 -19.14 5.44
C ASN A 312 15.58 -19.14 5.28
N LYS A 313 16.35 -19.75 6.18
CA LYS A 313 17.81 -19.87 6.00
C LYS A 313 18.17 -20.66 4.75
N VAL A 314 17.45 -21.74 4.45
CA VAL A 314 17.63 -22.53 3.22
C VAL A 314 17.20 -21.71 2.00
N LYS A 315 16.00 -21.10 2.04
CA LYS A 315 15.49 -20.23 0.97
C LYS A 315 16.48 -19.10 0.66
N ASN A 316 17.03 -18.47 1.68
CA ASN A 316 18.02 -17.39 1.56
C ASN A 316 19.32 -17.84 0.88
N GLY A 317 19.74 -19.09 1.08
CA GLY A 317 20.90 -19.65 0.36
C GLY A 317 20.64 -19.79 -1.16
N ILE A 318 19.43 -20.21 -1.52
CA ILE A 318 18.98 -20.32 -2.91
C ILE A 318 18.83 -18.92 -3.52
N ASN A 319 18.15 -18.02 -2.81
CA ASN A 319 17.93 -16.61 -3.15
C ASN A 319 19.21 -15.76 -3.22
N ARG A 320 20.41 -16.32 -3.01
CA ARG A 320 21.70 -15.65 -3.30
C ARG A 320 22.23 -16.00 -4.69
N HIS A 321 21.83 -17.14 -5.25
CA HIS A 321 22.41 -17.70 -6.47
C HIS A 321 21.39 -17.87 -7.61
N PHE A 322 20.11 -18.09 -7.30
CA PHE A 322 19.07 -18.38 -8.28
C PHE A 322 17.92 -17.37 -8.20
N HIS A 323 17.86 -16.46 -9.19
CA HIS A 323 16.84 -15.41 -9.25
C HIS A 323 16.43 -15.17 -10.70
N PHE A 324 15.41 -15.91 -11.14
CA PHE A 324 14.72 -15.68 -12.40
C PHE A 324 13.51 -14.78 -12.17
N SER A 325 13.03 -14.14 -13.23
CA SER A 325 11.80 -13.37 -13.16
C SER A 325 10.64 -14.25 -12.67
N THR A 326 9.96 -13.79 -11.63
CA THR A 326 8.81 -14.48 -11.03
C THR A 326 7.46 -13.93 -11.52
N TYR A 327 7.48 -12.97 -12.45
CA TYR A 327 6.30 -12.26 -12.93
C TYR A 327 5.18 -13.17 -13.46
N ASN A 328 5.51 -14.17 -14.29
CA ASN A 328 4.50 -15.07 -14.85
C ASN A 328 3.81 -15.92 -13.76
N THR A 329 4.54 -16.30 -12.72
CA THR A 329 3.99 -17.03 -11.56
C THR A 329 3.07 -16.11 -10.76
N MET A 330 3.49 -14.86 -10.51
CA MET A 330 2.66 -13.84 -9.87
C MET A 330 1.34 -13.62 -10.62
N MET A 331 1.39 -13.39 -11.94
CA MET A 331 0.19 -13.15 -12.74
C MET A 331 -0.76 -14.35 -12.75
N LYS A 332 -0.26 -15.59 -12.85
CA LYS A 332 -1.09 -16.80 -12.77
C LYS A 332 -1.85 -16.88 -11.43
N ASN A 333 -1.18 -16.53 -10.33
CA ASN A 333 -1.81 -16.52 -9.01
C ASN A 333 -2.84 -15.39 -8.88
N HIS A 334 -2.53 -14.20 -9.40
CA HIS A 334 -3.45 -13.05 -9.42
C HIS A 334 -4.73 -13.37 -10.20
N GLU A 335 -4.63 -13.92 -11.41
CA GLU A 335 -5.80 -14.31 -12.21
C GLU A 335 -6.64 -15.40 -11.53
N ARG A 336 -6.01 -16.32 -10.79
CA ARG A 336 -6.73 -17.31 -9.99
C ARG A 336 -7.53 -16.64 -8.87
N LEU A 337 -6.92 -15.74 -8.10
CA LEU A 337 -7.59 -15.01 -7.02
C LEU A 337 -8.68 -14.07 -7.54
N LYS A 338 -8.47 -13.47 -8.72
CA LYS A 338 -9.47 -12.65 -9.40
C LYS A 338 -10.74 -13.44 -9.73
N LYS A 339 -10.63 -14.71 -10.13
CA LYS A 339 -11.81 -15.57 -10.33
C LYS A 339 -12.54 -15.92 -9.03
N ILE A 340 -11.82 -15.96 -7.90
CA ILE A 340 -12.41 -16.30 -6.59
C ILE A 340 -13.08 -15.06 -5.97
N HIS A 341 -12.44 -13.90 -6.03
CA HIS A 341 -12.87 -12.69 -5.30
C HIS A 341 -13.32 -11.51 -6.17
N GLY A 342 -13.09 -11.56 -7.49
CA GLY A 342 -13.32 -10.43 -8.40
C GLY A 342 -14.78 -10.18 -8.75
N ASP A 343 -15.59 -11.25 -8.83
CA ASP A 343 -17.02 -11.18 -9.16
C ASP A 343 -17.92 -11.07 -7.91
N MET A 344 -17.34 -10.94 -6.71
CA MET A 344 -18.07 -10.85 -5.44
C MET A 344 -18.41 -9.43 -5.00
#